data_AF-A0A534R8C9-F1
#
_entry.id   AF-A0A534R8C9-F1
#
_cell.length_a   1.000
_cell.length_b   1.000
_cell.length_c   1.000
_cell.angle_alpha   90.00
_cell.angle_beta   90.00
_cell.angle_gamma   90.00
#
_symmetry.space_group_name_H-M   'P 1'
#
loop_
_entity.id
_entity.type
_entity.pdbx_description
1 polymer ?
#
loop_
_entity_poly.entity_id
_entity_poly.type
_entity_poly.pdbx_seq_one_letter_code
_entity_poly.pdbx_strand_id
1 'polypeptide(L)'
;MEPGAGRYSLCGVTDRIGLRRRTSATPKRKSPHSDWRSQSRQPPERRGGDDPPRRRGADSEATVIPFPIIATLLSFISLCVVIDVRSRRIPNALSGCAMLCGAALNTFYFGGEGLVASLSGLTAAVVVLFGPFALGGVGAGDVKMMGAVGALLGPRLALIGLLVGMVLGGLIMTVALARRGRLEEKLAATISMIAGTAVTRSLSPLKRSAAEQSAVALPYSVPLGIGTMAVLAMGCWR
;
A
#
# COMPACT_ATOMS: atom_id res chain seq x y z
N MET A 1 5.81 -38.19 -27.22
CA MET A 1 4.97 -37.98 -26.02
C MET A 1 5.74 -38.59 -24.86
N GLU A 2 6.45 -37.75 -24.11
CA GLU A 2 7.04 -37.91 -22.76
C GLU A 2 7.97 -36.68 -22.55
N PRO A 3 8.16 -36.18 -21.31
CA PRO A 3 8.27 -34.76 -21.03
C PRO A 3 9.57 -34.34 -20.33
N GLY A 4 9.78 -33.03 -20.22
CA GLY A 4 10.46 -32.42 -19.07
C GLY A 4 11.97 -32.17 -19.21
N ALA A 5 12.35 -30.89 -19.24
CA ALA A 5 13.21 -30.26 -18.22
C ALA A 5 13.71 -28.91 -18.75
N GLY A 6 13.09 -27.84 -18.24
CA GLY A 6 13.61 -26.49 -18.37
C GLY A 6 14.95 -26.35 -17.65
N ARG A 7 15.89 -25.69 -18.30
CA ARG A 7 17.07 -25.09 -17.67
C ARG A 7 17.24 -23.70 -18.26
N TYR A 8 16.75 -22.69 -17.57
CA TYR A 8 17.13 -21.30 -17.79
C TYR A 8 18.38 -21.03 -16.94
N SER A 9 19.44 -20.64 -17.63
CA SER A 9 20.76 -20.30 -17.10
C SER A 9 20.70 -19.22 -16.01
N LEU A 10 21.32 -19.53 -14.87
CA LEU A 10 21.76 -18.55 -13.88
C LEU A 10 23.00 -17.84 -14.40
N CYS A 11 22.87 -16.54 -14.65
CA CYS A 11 23.99 -15.64 -14.90
C CYS A 11 24.67 -15.33 -13.56
N GLY A 12 25.98 -15.53 -13.51
CA GLY A 12 26.77 -15.40 -12.30
C GLY A 12 27.02 -13.95 -11.89
N VAL A 13 27.28 -13.77 -10.60
CA VAL A 13 28.12 -12.69 -10.10
C VAL A 13 29.09 -13.30 -9.08
N THR A 14 30.34 -12.93 -9.31
CA THR A 14 31.61 -13.38 -8.79
C THR A 14 31.86 -13.05 -7.31
N ASP A 15 32.42 -14.04 -6.63
CA ASP A 15 33.75 -13.99 -5.98
C ASP A 15 33.98 -12.98 -4.83
N ARG A 16 34.23 -13.52 -3.62
CA ARG A 16 35.46 -13.18 -2.88
C ARG A 16 35.75 -14.15 -1.74
N ILE A 17 36.87 -14.82 -1.94
CA ILE A 17 37.72 -15.57 -1.02
C ILE A 17 38.01 -14.78 0.26
N GLY A 18 37.89 -15.45 1.42
CA GLY A 18 38.22 -14.92 2.73
C GLY A 18 38.59 -16.02 3.74
N LEU A 19 39.65 -16.78 3.42
CA LEU A 19 40.31 -17.70 4.33
C LEU A 19 40.77 -16.98 5.62
N ARG A 20 40.29 -17.40 6.79
CA ARG A 20 40.95 -17.11 8.07
C ARG A 20 41.17 -18.39 8.86
N ARG A 21 42.38 -18.93 8.73
CA ARG A 21 42.92 -19.95 9.63
C ARG A 21 42.95 -19.40 11.06
N ARG A 22 42.36 -20.12 12.02
CA ARG A 22 42.60 -19.93 13.46
C ARG A 22 43.45 -21.12 13.94
N THR A 23 44.73 -20.86 14.15
CA THR A 23 45.64 -21.75 14.86
C THR A 23 45.56 -21.52 16.36
N SER A 24 45.63 -22.63 17.10
CA SER A 24 46.25 -22.84 18.42
C SER A 24 45.79 -22.01 19.63
N ALA A 25 45.26 -22.70 20.65
CA ALA A 25 45.77 -22.60 22.03
C ALA A 25 45.22 -23.76 22.91
N THR A 26 46.13 -24.36 23.66
CA THR A 26 45.99 -25.49 24.60
C THR A 26 45.33 -25.10 25.93
N PRO A 27 44.68 -26.03 26.66
CA PRO A 27 44.19 -25.76 28.01
C PRO A 27 45.22 -26.17 29.07
N LYS A 28 45.60 -25.27 29.98
CA LYS A 28 46.38 -25.59 31.19
C LYS A 28 45.51 -25.49 32.45
N ARG A 29 45.70 -26.48 33.31
CA ARG A 29 44.84 -26.93 34.42
C ARG A 29 45.27 -26.33 35.78
N LYS A 30 44.27 -25.75 36.47
CA LYS A 30 43.94 -25.66 37.93
C LYS A 30 45.02 -25.41 39.03
N SER A 31 44.77 -24.30 39.77
CA SER A 31 44.60 -24.13 41.26
C SER A 31 45.79 -24.30 42.22
N PRO A 32 45.67 -23.95 43.53
CA PRO A 32 45.13 -22.73 44.18
C PRO A 32 46.06 -22.24 45.33
N HIS A 33 46.15 -20.94 45.65
CA HIS A 33 46.46 -20.53 47.03
C HIS A 33 46.23 -19.02 47.29
N SER A 34 45.54 -18.76 48.41
CA SER A 34 45.62 -17.60 49.32
C SER A 34 45.96 -16.21 48.79
N ASP A 35 45.02 -15.27 48.90
CA ASP A 35 45.28 -14.06 49.69
C ASP A 35 44.00 -13.25 50.00
N TRP A 36 43.80 -12.97 51.30
CA TRP A 36 42.57 -12.44 51.91
C TRP A 36 42.71 -10.98 52.36
N ARG A 37 43.42 -10.11 51.64
CA ARG A 37 43.62 -8.75 52.14
C ARG A 37 43.90 -7.69 51.06
N SER A 38 42.84 -7.13 50.50
CA SER A 38 42.81 -5.75 49.97
C SER A 38 41.39 -5.35 49.58
N GLN A 39 40.52 -5.28 50.59
CA GLN A 39 39.20 -4.66 50.48
C GLN A 39 39.37 -3.13 50.49
N SER A 40 39.93 -2.58 49.41
CA SER A 40 40.03 -1.15 49.16
C SER A 40 38.90 -0.74 48.21
N ARG A 41 37.84 -0.20 48.82
CA ARG A 41 36.83 0.74 48.30
C ARG A 41 36.93 1.03 46.79
N GLN A 42 36.23 0.22 45.99
CA GLN A 42 35.77 0.63 44.66
C GLN A 42 34.34 1.20 44.80
N PRO A 43 34.03 2.37 44.20
CA PRO A 43 32.65 2.86 44.16
C PRO A 43 31.78 1.87 43.37
N PRO A 44 30.48 1.77 43.67
CA PRO A 44 29.62 0.78 43.03
C PRO A 44 29.59 0.99 41.52
N GLU A 45 30.18 0.03 40.82
CA GLU A 45 30.01 -0.24 39.40
C GLU A 45 28.50 -0.27 39.14
N ARG A 46 27.97 0.73 38.41
CA ARG A 46 26.57 0.79 37.98
C ARG A 46 26.27 -0.42 37.08
N ARG A 47 25.96 -1.57 37.70
CA ARG A 47 25.35 -2.72 37.07
C ARG A 47 23.85 -2.61 37.25
N GLY A 48 23.20 -2.20 36.19
CA GLY A 48 21.76 -2.12 36.06
C GLY A 48 21.49 -1.63 34.66
N GLY A 49 21.65 -2.54 33.71
CA GLY A 49 21.30 -2.33 32.32
C GLY A 49 19.79 -2.16 32.20
N ASP A 50 19.33 -0.93 32.44
CA ASP A 50 18.11 -0.42 31.81
C ASP A 50 18.53 0.20 30.48
N ASP A 51 19.08 -0.64 29.58
CA ASP A 51 18.93 -0.31 28.17
C ASP A 51 17.42 -0.23 27.95
N PRO A 52 16.85 0.94 27.57
CA PRO A 52 15.44 0.99 27.19
C PRO A 52 15.24 -0.11 26.16
N PRO A 53 14.10 -0.85 26.14
CA PRO A 53 13.88 -1.87 25.15
C PRO A 53 14.14 -1.18 23.82
N ARG A 54 15.28 -1.55 23.22
CA ARG A 54 15.71 -1.08 21.92
C ARG A 54 14.45 -1.29 21.13
N ARG A 55 13.82 -0.20 20.69
CA ARG A 55 12.72 -0.26 19.73
C ARG A 55 13.38 -0.83 18.48
N ARG A 56 13.63 -2.16 18.51
CA ARG A 56 13.56 -3.06 17.36
C ARG A 56 12.36 -2.52 16.64
N GLY A 57 12.59 -2.14 15.40
CA GLY A 57 11.63 -1.31 14.70
C GLY A 57 10.24 -1.96 14.80
N ALA A 58 9.18 -1.38 14.30
CA ALA A 58 9.16 -1.06 12.88
C ALA A 58 10.17 -1.90 12.06
N ASP A 59 10.36 -3.17 12.44
CA ASP A 59 10.94 -4.21 11.63
C ASP A 59 10.05 -4.08 10.43
N SER A 60 10.65 -3.45 9.42
CA SER A 60 10.09 -3.35 8.11
C SER A 60 10.15 -4.79 7.66
N GLU A 61 9.22 -5.60 8.16
CA GLU A 61 8.80 -6.82 7.52
C GLU A 61 8.37 -6.31 6.17
N ALA A 62 9.33 -6.31 5.25
CA ALA A 62 9.08 -6.31 3.85
C ALA A 62 8.20 -7.54 3.68
N THR A 63 6.88 -7.34 3.82
CA THR A 63 5.90 -8.38 3.59
C THR A 63 6.09 -8.71 2.13
N VAL A 64 6.86 -9.76 1.86
CA VAL A 64 7.15 -10.21 0.51
C VAL A 64 5.82 -10.63 -0.06
N ILE A 65 5.22 -9.75 -0.86
CA ILE A 65 3.91 -10.00 -1.43
C ILE A 65 4.11 -11.13 -2.44
N PRO A 66 3.38 -12.26 -2.30
CA PRO A 66 3.58 -13.40 -3.18
C PRO A 66 3.26 -12.98 -4.62
N PHE A 67 4.11 -13.42 -5.55
CA PHE A 67 4.01 -13.08 -6.97
C PHE A 67 2.60 -13.24 -7.57
N PRO A 68 1.81 -14.27 -7.20
CA PRO A 68 0.43 -14.41 -7.69
C PRO A 68 -0.51 -13.27 -7.29
N ILE A 69 -0.35 -12.67 -6.11
CA ILE A 69 -1.15 -11.52 -5.68
C ILE A 69 -0.80 -10.30 -6.53
N ILE A 70 0.48 -10.04 -6.75
CA ILE A 70 0.96 -8.93 -7.60
C ILE A 70 0.45 -9.12 -9.04
N ALA A 71 0.61 -10.33 -9.61
CA ALA A 71 0.15 -10.62 -10.96
C ALA A 71 -1.37 -10.39 -11.11
N THR A 72 -2.17 -10.92 -10.18
CA THR A 72 -3.63 -10.75 -10.16
C THR A 72 -4.02 -9.27 -10.09
N LEU A 73 -3.34 -8.52 -9.21
CA LEU A 73 -3.58 -7.10 -9.04
C LEU A 73 -3.25 -6.29 -10.30
N LEU A 74 -2.09 -6.51 -10.92
CA LEU A 74 -1.70 -5.81 -12.14
C LEU A 74 -2.65 -6.10 -13.30
N SER A 75 -3.06 -7.36 -13.46
CA SER A 75 -4.06 -7.75 -14.45
C SER A 75 -5.41 -7.07 -14.16
N PHE A 76 -5.84 -7.03 -12.90
CA PHE A 76 -7.10 -6.40 -12.50
C PHE A 76 -7.10 -4.88 -12.71
N ILE A 77 -6.04 -4.16 -12.33
CA ILE A 77 -5.90 -2.72 -12.53
C ILE A 77 -5.92 -2.40 -14.02
N SER A 78 -5.15 -3.13 -14.82
CA SER A 78 -5.13 -2.98 -16.29
C SER A 78 -6.53 -3.22 -16.87
N LEU A 79 -7.18 -4.28 -16.39
CA LEU A 79 -8.60 -4.61 -16.49
C LEU A 79 -9.51 -3.38 -16.41
N CYS A 80 -9.49 -2.80 -15.20
CA CYS A 80 -10.33 -1.68 -14.83
C CYS A 80 -10.04 -0.45 -15.69
N VAL A 81 -8.77 -0.11 -15.91
CA VAL A 81 -8.40 1.05 -16.73
C VAL A 81 -8.91 0.91 -18.16
N VAL A 82 -8.76 -0.27 -18.79
CA VAL A 82 -9.25 -0.49 -20.16
C VAL A 82 -10.78 -0.40 -20.23
N ILE A 83 -11.48 -1.03 -19.28
CA ILE A 83 -12.95 -0.99 -19.24
C ILE A 83 -13.46 0.42 -18.95
N ASP A 84 -12.80 1.14 -18.05
CA ASP A 84 -13.24 2.47 -17.65
C ASP A 84 -13.06 3.48 -18.78
N VAL A 85 -11.97 3.38 -19.55
CA VAL A 85 -11.76 4.17 -20.77
C VAL A 85 -12.79 3.84 -21.86
N ARG A 86 -13.17 2.57 -22.03
CA ARG A 86 -14.09 2.14 -23.10
C ARG A 86 -15.57 2.32 -22.78
N SER A 87 -15.97 2.01 -21.55
CA SER A 87 -17.37 1.84 -21.17
C SER A 87 -17.78 2.71 -19.97
N ARG A 88 -16.83 3.42 -19.33
CA ARG A 88 -17.03 4.26 -18.13
C ARG A 88 -17.83 3.59 -17.00
N ARG A 89 -17.86 2.25 -16.98
CA ARG A 89 -18.62 1.44 -16.03
C ARG A 89 -17.87 0.15 -15.75
N ILE A 90 -17.31 0.05 -14.55
CA ILE A 90 -16.66 -1.17 -14.08
C ILE A 90 -17.75 -2.16 -13.65
N PRO A 91 -17.84 -3.36 -14.26
CA PRO A 91 -18.86 -4.35 -13.93
C PRO A 91 -18.63 -4.93 -12.53
N ASN A 92 -19.70 -5.05 -11.74
CA ASN A 92 -19.65 -5.56 -10.36
C ASN A 92 -19.07 -6.98 -10.29
N ALA A 93 -19.32 -7.81 -11.30
CA ALA A 93 -18.79 -9.16 -11.37
C ALA A 93 -17.26 -9.15 -11.37
N LEU A 94 -16.62 -8.25 -12.14
CA LEU A 94 -15.17 -8.17 -12.19
C LEU A 94 -14.57 -7.75 -10.85
N SER A 95 -15.10 -6.69 -10.25
CA SER A 95 -14.63 -6.22 -8.93
C SER A 95 -14.90 -7.24 -7.83
N GLY A 96 -16.07 -7.88 -7.84
CA GLY A 96 -16.44 -8.91 -6.88
C GLY A 96 -15.54 -10.14 -6.99
N CYS A 97 -15.28 -10.63 -8.21
CA CYS A 97 -14.34 -11.72 -8.43
C CYS A 97 -12.94 -11.36 -7.94
N ALA A 98 -12.46 -10.13 -8.20
CA ALA A 98 -11.15 -9.70 -7.72
C ALA A 98 -11.08 -9.60 -6.18
N MET A 99 -12.14 -9.12 -5.52
CA MET A 99 -12.24 -9.12 -4.06
C MET A 99 -12.20 -10.53 -3.48
N LEU A 100 -12.96 -11.46 -4.07
CA LEU A 100 -12.96 -12.86 -3.67
C LEU A 100 -11.60 -13.53 -3.90
N CYS A 101 -10.97 -13.31 -5.04
CA CYS A 101 -9.61 -13.77 -5.31
C CYS A 101 -8.61 -13.18 -4.31
N GLY A 102 -8.73 -11.90 -3.96
CA GLY A 102 -7.88 -11.26 -2.96
C GLY A 102 -8.01 -11.90 -1.58
N ALA A 103 -9.25 -12.13 -1.13
CA ALA A 103 -9.51 -12.83 0.12
C ALA A 103 -8.99 -14.28 0.09
N ALA A 104 -9.25 -15.03 -0.99
CA ALA A 104 -8.80 -16.41 -1.14
C ALA A 104 -7.27 -16.53 -1.17
N LEU A 105 -6.59 -15.69 -1.97
CA LEU A 105 -5.13 -15.69 -2.06
C LEU A 105 -4.49 -15.29 -0.73
N ASN A 106 -4.98 -14.23 -0.08
CA ASN A 106 -4.43 -13.82 1.22
C ASN A 106 -4.68 -14.89 2.29
N THR A 107 -5.85 -15.54 2.28
CA THR A 107 -6.12 -16.66 3.20
C THR A 107 -5.21 -17.85 2.93
N PHE A 108 -4.93 -18.15 1.66
CA PHE A 108 -4.06 -19.27 1.27
C PHE A 108 -2.60 -19.05 1.69
N TYR A 109 -2.06 -17.84 1.51
CA TYR A 109 -0.65 -17.55 1.82
C TYR A 109 -0.40 -17.15 3.27
N PHE A 110 -1.33 -16.42 3.89
CA PHE A 110 -1.15 -15.82 5.22
C PHE A 110 -2.19 -16.31 6.25
N GLY A 111 -2.98 -17.34 5.92
CA GLY A 111 -3.95 -17.94 6.83
C GLY A 111 -5.07 -16.98 7.26
N GLY A 112 -5.58 -17.14 8.48
CA GLY A 112 -6.65 -16.31 9.03
C GLY A 112 -6.28 -14.83 9.15
N GLU A 113 -5.00 -14.51 9.43
CA GLU A 113 -4.52 -13.13 9.46
C GLU A 113 -4.60 -12.47 8.09
N GLY A 114 -4.29 -13.22 7.02
CA GLY A 114 -4.46 -12.77 5.65
C GLY A 114 -5.90 -12.43 5.30
N LEU A 115 -6.86 -13.23 5.78
CA LEU A 115 -8.28 -12.95 5.59
C LEU A 115 -8.68 -11.63 6.27
N VAL A 116 -8.28 -11.43 7.52
CA VAL A 116 -8.55 -10.18 8.26
C VAL A 116 -7.87 -8.98 7.59
N ALA A 117 -6.63 -9.14 7.11
CA ALA A 117 -5.94 -8.10 6.35
C ALA A 117 -6.68 -7.76 5.04
N SER A 118 -7.18 -8.77 4.33
CA SER A 118 -7.96 -8.57 3.10
C SER A 118 -9.27 -7.82 3.36
N LEU A 119 -10.05 -8.25 4.36
CA LEU A 119 -11.32 -7.60 4.71
C LEU A 119 -11.13 -6.19 5.24
N SER A 120 -10.12 -5.99 6.10
CA SER A 120 -9.79 -4.65 6.62
C SER A 120 -9.31 -3.73 5.51
N GLY A 121 -8.53 -4.22 4.55
CA GLY A 121 -8.09 -3.46 3.39
C GLY A 121 -9.23 -3.05 2.47
N LEU A 122 -10.12 -3.99 2.15
CA LEU A 122 -11.34 -3.71 1.37
C LEU A 122 -12.19 -2.65 2.05
N THR A 123 -12.48 -2.85 3.34
CA THR A 123 -13.35 -1.96 4.11
C THR A 123 -12.73 -0.57 4.24
N ALA A 124 -11.43 -0.50 4.59
CA ALA A 124 -10.73 0.77 4.73
C ALA A 124 -10.71 1.57 3.42
N ALA A 125 -10.40 0.93 2.30
CA ALA A 125 -10.39 1.59 1.00
C ALA A 125 -11.79 2.12 0.62
N VAL A 126 -12.84 1.32 0.83
CA VAL A 126 -14.23 1.72 0.55
C VAL A 126 -14.67 2.88 1.45
N VAL A 127 -14.39 2.80 2.75
CA VAL A 127 -14.79 3.84 3.73
C VAL A 127 -14.14 5.18 3.40
N VAL A 128 -12.83 5.18 3.08
CA VAL A 128 -12.13 6.42 2.72
C VAL A 128 -12.68 7.03 1.43
N LEU A 129 -13.00 6.19 0.43
CA LEU A 129 -13.54 6.65 -0.84
C LEU A 129 -15.04 6.97 -0.81
N PHE A 130 -15.75 6.56 0.24
CA PHE A 130 -17.17 6.83 0.41
C PHE A 130 -17.47 8.33 0.55
N GLY A 131 -16.61 9.09 1.25
CA GLY A 131 -16.74 10.54 1.37
C GLY A 131 -16.74 11.26 0.01
N PRO A 132 -15.65 11.11 -0.79
CA PRO A 132 -15.58 11.66 -2.15
C PRO A 132 -16.69 11.14 -3.08
N PHE A 133 -17.10 9.88 -2.94
CA PHE A 133 -18.21 9.29 -3.69
C PHE A 133 -19.56 9.95 -3.35
N ALA A 134 -19.85 10.18 -2.07
CA ALA A 134 -21.09 10.82 -1.63
C ALA A 134 -21.20 12.28 -2.10
N LEU A 135 -20.06 12.96 -2.23
CA LEU A 135 -19.94 14.31 -2.80
C LEU A 135 -20.02 14.33 -4.34
N GLY A 136 -20.06 13.17 -5.00
CA GLY A 136 -20.09 13.05 -6.46
C GLY A 136 -18.75 13.35 -7.14
N GLY A 137 -17.65 13.40 -6.38
CA GLY A 137 -16.31 13.65 -6.93
C GLY A 137 -15.65 12.41 -7.53
N VAL A 138 -16.07 11.22 -7.11
CA VAL A 138 -15.50 9.93 -7.52
C VAL A 138 -16.62 8.97 -7.94
N GLY A 139 -16.37 8.13 -8.95
CA GLY A 139 -17.37 7.20 -9.48
C GLY A 139 -17.53 5.95 -8.60
N ALA A 140 -18.71 5.31 -8.67
CA ALA A 140 -18.93 4.02 -8.00
C ALA A 140 -17.98 2.91 -8.50
N GLY A 141 -17.43 3.06 -9.72
CA GLY A 141 -16.42 2.16 -10.27
C GLY A 141 -15.11 2.24 -9.49
N ASP A 142 -14.62 3.45 -9.23
CA ASP A 142 -13.36 3.68 -8.51
C ASP A 142 -13.39 3.11 -7.08
N VAL A 143 -14.54 3.25 -6.40
CA VAL A 143 -14.75 2.66 -5.05
C VAL A 143 -14.63 1.15 -5.08
N LYS A 144 -15.21 0.50 -6.10
CA LYS A 144 -15.15 -0.96 -6.25
C LYS A 144 -13.75 -1.43 -6.64
N MET A 145 -13.09 -0.71 -7.54
CA MET A 145 -11.69 -0.97 -7.91
C MET A 145 -10.80 -0.91 -6.68
N MET A 146 -10.88 0.17 -5.90
CA MET A 146 -10.06 0.33 -4.71
C MET A 146 -10.42 -0.65 -3.59
N GLY A 147 -11.68 -1.05 -3.47
CA GLY A 147 -12.07 -2.14 -2.57
C GLY A 147 -11.42 -3.48 -2.95
N ALA A 148 -11.33 -3.80 -4.24
CA ALA A 148 -10.64 -5.00 -4.72
C ALA A 148 -9.11 -4.89 -4.53
N VAL A 149 -8.52 -3.72 -4.78
CA VAL A 149 -7.11 -3.44 -4.48
C VAL A 149 -6.83 -3.62 -2.98
N GLY A 150 -7.72 -3.12 -2.13
CA GLY A 150 -7.70 -3.30 -0.67
C GLY A 150 -7.75 -4.77 -0.25
N ALA A 151 -8.60 -5.58 -0.90
CA ALA A 151 -8.67 -7.01 -0.64
C ALA A 151 -7.40 -7.76 -1.04
N LEU A 152 -6.70 -7.31 -2.09
CA LEU A 152 -5.48 -7.95 -2.58
C LEU A 152 -4.23 -7.54 -1.78
N LEU A 153 -4.09 -6.25 -1.46
CA LEU A 153 -2.88 -5.70 -0.82
C LEU A 153 -2.98 -5.50 0.70
N GLY A 154 -4.18 -5.59 1.25
CA GLY A 154 -4.44 -5.19 2.63
C GLY A 154 -4.47 -3.67 2.83
N PRO A 155 -4.76 -3.20 4.06
CA PRO A 155 -5.10 -1.81 4.33
C PRO A 155 -3.94 -0.85 4.11
N ARG A 156 -2.73 -1.21 4.55
CA ARG A 156 -1.60 -0.29 4.55
C ARG A 156 -1.21 0.14 3.13
N LEU A 157 -0.93 -0.80 2.25
CA LEU A 157 -0.50 -0.51 0.88
C LEU A 157 -1.65 0.07 0.03
N ALA A 158 -2.87 -0.44 0.22
CA ALA A 158 -4.03 0.08 -0.50
C ALA A 158 -4.31 1.54 -0.12
N LEU A 159 -4.23 1.92 1.16
CA LEU A 159 -4.46 3.29 1.59
C LEU A 159 -3.35 4.24 1.12
N ILE A 160 -2.08 3.82 1.13
CA ILE A 160 -1.00 4.65 0.57
C ILE A 160 -1.21 4.84 -0.93
N GLY A 161 -1.50 3.77 -1.67
CA GLY A 161 -1.79 3.83 -3.11
C GLY A 161 -3.00 4.71 -3.43
N LEU A 162 -4.04 4.62 -2.61
CA LEU A 162 -5.22 5.47 -2.67
C LEU A 162 -4.87 6.95 -2.47
N LEU A 163 -4.12 7.28 -1.41
CA LEU A 163 -3.72 8.64 -1.12
C LEU A 163 -2.88 9.24 -2.24
N VAL A 164 -1.86 8.50 -2.72
CA VAL A 164 -1.03 8.92 -3.84
C VAL A 164 -1.88 9.14 -5.09
N GLY A 165 -2.78 8.20 -5.39
CA GLY A 165 -3.67 8.30 -6.55
C GLY A 165 -4.67 9.46 -6.46
N MET A 166 -5.22 9.73 -5.27
CA MET A 166 -6.09 10.90 -5.04
C MET A 166 -5.35 12.22 -5.24
N VAL A 167 -4.12 12.33 -4.73
CA VAL A 167 -3.27 13.52 -4.94
C VAL A 167 -2.96 13.71 -6.43
N LEU A 168 -2.59 12.64 -7.14
CA LEU A 168 -2.34 12.68 -8.58
C LEU A 168 -3.59 13.07 -9.37
N GLY A 169 -4.75 12.48 -9.04
CA GLY A 169 -6.03 12.79 -9.68
C GLY A 169 -6.45 14.24 -9.48
N GLY A 170 -6.31 14.75 -8.24
CA GLY A 170 -6.54 16.15 -7.92
C GLY A 170 -5.63 17.11 -8.68
N LEU A 171 -4.34 16.78 -8.80
CA LEU A 171 -3.38 17.58 -9.55
C LEU A 171 -3.72 17.62 -11.06
N ILE A 172 -4.00 16.46 -11.66
CA ILE A 172 -4.37 16.34 -13.07
C ILE A 172 -5.64 17.17 -13.36
N MET A 173 -6.64 17.06 -12.49
CA MET A 173 -7.89 17.81 -12.64
C MET A 173 -7.68 19.32 -12.51
N THR A 174 -6.85 19.75 -11.56
CA THR A 174 -6.51 21.16 -11.34
C THR A 174 -5.80 21.75 -12.57
N VAL A 175 -4.80 21.05 -13.10
CA VAL A 175 -4.08 21.48 -14.32
C VAL A 175 -5.01 21.49 -15.54
N ALA A 176 -5.89 20.51 -15.68
CA ALA A 176 -6.86 20.44 -16.77
C ALA A 176 -7.86 21.62 -16.75
N LEU A 177 -8.34 22.01 -15.56
CA LEU A 177 -9.20 23.19 -15.39
C LEU A 177 -8.44 24.49 -15.64
N ALA A 178 -7.19 24.59 -15.17
CA ALA A 178 -6.36 25.79 -15.36
C ALA A 178 -6.13 26.08 -16.84
N ARG A 179 -5.78 25.04 -17.62
CA ARG A 179 -5.55 25.15 -19.07
C ARG A 179 -6.81 25.55 -19.87
N ARG A 180 -8.00 25.31 -19.32
CA ARG A 180 -9.28 25.68 -19.96
C ARG A 180 -9.77 27.08 -19.56
N GLY A 181 -9.06 27.78 -18.67
CA GLY A 181 -9.47 29.11 -18.18
C GLY A 181 -10.73 29.12 -17.31
N ARG A 182 -11.23 27.94 -16.89
CA ARG A 182 -12.49 27.78 -16.14
C ARG A 182 -12.28 27.57 -14.64
N LEU A 183 -11.09 27.91 -14.13
CA LEU A 183 -10.74 27.73 -12.72
C LEU A 183 -11.64 28.57 -11.82
N GLU A 184 -11.84 29.84 -12.20
CA GLU A 184 -12.63 30.80 -11.43
C GLU A 184 -14.12 30.45 -11.44
N GLU A 185 -14.69 30.06 -12.58
CA GLU A 185 -16.08 29.57 -12.67
C GLU A 185 -16.32 28.36 -11.76
N LYS A 186 -15.39 27.41 -11.74
CA LYS A 186 -15.50 26.20 -10.90
C LYS A 186 -15.31 26.51 -9.43
N LEU A 187 -14.39 27.41 -9.08
CA LEU A 187 -14.16 27.81 -7.70
C LEU A 187 -15.36 28.61 -7.16
N ALA A 188 -15.88 29.55 -7.94
CA ALA A 188 -17.09 30.31 -7.60
C ALA A 188 -18.34 29.40 -7.50
N ALA A 189 -18.49 28.43 -8.40
CA ALA A 189 -19.55 27.43 -8.34
C ALA A 189 -19.41 26.51 -7.11
N THR A 190 -18.20 26.10 -6.76
CA THR A 190 -17.94 25.27 -5.57
C THR A 190 -18.17 26.07 -4.27
N ILE A 191 -17.73 27.33 -4.19
CA ILE A 191 -17.96 28.20 -3.03
C ILE A 191 -19.46 28.49 -2.85
N SER A 192 -20.17 28.85 -3.92
CA SER A 192 -21.62 29.07 -3.87
C SER A 192 -22.39 27.79 -3.56
N MET A 193 -21.90 26.61 -3.95
CA MET A 193 -22.44 25.33 -3.53
C MET A 193 -22.19 25.02 -2.05
N ILE A 194 -20.99 25.26 -1.52
CA ILE A 194 -20.69 25.04 -0.10
C ILE A 194 -21.51 26.00 0.78
N ALA A 195 -21.64 27.26 0.36
CA ALA A 195 -22.51 28.24 1.01
C ALA A 195 -23.99 27.82 0.89
N GLY A 196 -24.42 27.37 -0.29
CA GLY A 196 -25.78 26.91 -0.54
C GLY A 196 -26.16 25.65 0.25
N THR A 197 -25.25 24.68 0.39
CA THR A 197 -25.48 23.48 1.22
C THR A 197 -25.44 23.79 2.71
N ALA A 198 -24.60 24.74 3.16
CA ALA A 198 -24.60 25.22 4.54
C ALA A 198 -25.92 25.92 4.91
N VAL A 199 -26.52 26.67 3.97
CA VAL A 199 -27.80 27.37 4.18
C VAL A 199 -29.01 26.43 4.01
N THR A 200 -29.02 25.55 3.02
CA THR A 200 -30.19 24.69 2.71
C THR A 200 -30.18 23.33 3.39
N ARG A 201 -29.07 22.93 4.06
CA ARG A 201 -28.83 21.57 4.60
C ARG A 201 -29.14 20.44 3.61
N SER A 202 -29.12 20.72 2.31
CA SER A 202 -29.52 19.78 1.26
C SER A 202 -28.35 19.49 0.34
N LEU A 203 -28.06 18.21 0.10
CA LEU A 203 -26.98 17.76 -0.80
C LEU A 203 -27.33 17.88 -2.30
N SER A 204 -28.52 18.40 -2.62
CA SER A 204 -29.05 18.54 -3.97
C SER A 204 -28.20 19.39 -4.92
N PRO A 205 -27.62 20.54 -4.50
CA PRO A 205 -26.76 21.36 -5.36
C PRO A 205 -25.47 20.65 -5.78
N LEU A 206 -24.85 19.90 -4.86
CA LEU A 206 -23.61 19.14 -5.11
C LEU A 206 -23.80 18.05 -6.16
N LYS A 207 -24.91 17.33 -6.11
CA LYS A 207 -25.23 16.26 -7.08
C LYS A 207 -25.43 16.79 -8.51
N ARG A 208 -25.98 18.00 -8.67
CA ARG A 208 -26.26 18.58 -9.99
C ARG A 208 -24.99 19.02 -10.72
N SER A 209 -24.03 19.61 -10.00
CA SER A 209 -22.73 19.98 -10.60
C SER A 209 -21.83 18.77 -10.85
N ALA A 210 -21.87 17.75 -9.99
CA ALA A 210 -21.18 16.48 -10.21
C ALA A 210 -21.68 15.76 -11.48
N ALA A 211 -23.00 15.81 -11.74
CA ALA A 211 -23.60 15.26 -12.95
C ALA A 211 -23.11 15.98 -14.23
N GLU A 212 -23.00 17.31 -14.22
CA GLU A 212 -22.43 18.07 -15.34
C GLU A 212 -20.92 17.84 -15.50
N GLN A 213 -20.18 17.68 -14.41
CA GLN A 213 -18.73 17.42 -14.43
C GLN A 213 -18.39 16.03 -14.97
N SER A 214 -19.26 15.05 -14.75
CA SER A 214 -19.10 13.67 -15.25
C SER A 214 -19.05 13.56 -16.78
N ALA A 215 -19.51 14.58 -17.52
CA ALA A 215 -19.41 14.59 -18.98
C ALA A 215 -17.96 14.79 -19.49
N VAL A 216 -17.12 15.51 -18.75
CA VAL A 216 -15.74 15.89 -19.17
C VAL A 216 -14.65 15.45 -18.17
N ALA A 217 -15.02 14.72 -17.11
CA ALA A 217 -14.06 14.24 -16.13
C ALA A 217 -13.24 13.06 -16.66
N LEU A 218 -11.91 13.16 -16.52
CA LEU A 218 -11.00 12.03 -16.69
C LEU A 218 -11.37 10.93 -15.68
N PRO A 219 -11.35 9.65 -16.09
CA PRO A 219 -11.58 8.54 -15.18
C PRO A 219 -10.57 8.55 -14.02
N TYR A 220 -11.06 8.60 -12.78
CA TYR A 220 -10.20 8.58 -11.57
C TYR A 220 -9.47 7.25 -11.38
N SER A 221 -9.94 6.18 -12.03
CA SER A 221 -9.32 4.86 -12.05
C SER A 221 -7.87 4.87 -12.53
N VAL A 222 -7.50 5.78 -13.45
CA VAL A 222 -6.14 5.88 -13.98
C VAL A 222 -5.16 6.42 -12.92
N PRO A 223 -5.37 7.61 -12.32
CA PRO A 223 -4.55 8.08 -11.21
C PRO A 223 -4.47 7.10 -10.03
N LEU A 224 -5.60 6.46 -9.67
CA LEU A 224 -5.65 5.48 -8.58
C LEU A 224 -4.84 4.22 -8.89
N GLY A 225 -4.94 3.71 -10.12
CA GLY A 225 -4.13 2.61 -10.61
C GLY A 225 -2.64 2.93 -10.60
N ILE A 226 -2.26 4.12 -11.09
CA ILE A 226 -0.86 4.59 -11.10
C ILE A 226 -0.33 4.72 -9.67
N GLY A 227 -1.11 5.31 -8.75
CA GLY A 227 -0.72 5.44 -7.35
C GLY A 227 -0.47 4.07 -6.69
N THR A 228 -1.34 3.10 -6.97
CA THR A 228 -1.17 1.72 -6.49
C THR A 228 0.10 1.07 -7.07
N MET A 229 0.33 1.20 -8.38
CA MET A 229 1.52 0.65 -9.04
C MET A 229 2.82 1.29 -8.53
N ALA A 230 2.82 2.61 -8.29
CA ALA A 230 3.97 3.33 -7.75
C ALA A 230 4.34 2.83 -6.35
N VAL A 231 3.34 2.59 -5.49
CA VAL A 231 3.57 2.05 -4.15
C VAL A 231 4.16 0.64 -4.20
N LEU A 232 3.71 -0.21 -5.12
CA LEU A 232 4.29 -1.54 -5.31
C LEU A 232 5.73 -1.46 -5.81
N ALA A 233 6.01 -0.59 -6.79
CA ALA A 233 7.36 -0.41 -7.30
C ALA A 233 8.32 0.08 -6.20
N MET A 234 7.89 1.03 -5.37
CA MET A 234 8.67 1.51 -4.22
C MET A 234 8.85 0.43 -3.14
N GLY A 235 7.83 -0.41 -2.93
CA GLY A 235 7.88 -1.52 -1.97
C GLY A 235 8.82 -2.65 -2.42
N CYS A 236 8.87 -2.95 -3.72
CA CYS A 236 9.75 -3.97 -4.29
C CYS A 236 11.22 -3.53 -4.41
N TRP A 237 11.50 -2.23 -4.38
CA TRP A 237 12.86 -1.70 -4.57
C TRP A 237 13.69 -1.63 -3.28
N ARG A 238 13.07 -1.74 -2.09
CA ARG A 238 13.76 -1.65 -0.80
C ARG A 238 14.10 -3.03 -0.25
#